data_AF-A0A2C6DN29-F1
#
_entry.id   AF-A0A2C6DN29-F1
#
_cell.length_a   1.000
_cell.length_b   1.000
_cell.length_c   1.000
_cell.angle_alpha   90.00
_cell.angle_beta   90.00
_cell.angle_gamma   90.00
#
_symmetry.space_group_name_H-M   'P 1'
#
loop_
_entity.id
_entity.type
_entity.pdbx_description
1 polymer ?
#
loop_
_entity_poly.entity_id
_entity_poly.type
_entity_poly.pdbx_seq_one_letter_code
_entity_poly.pdbx_strand_id
1 'polypeptide(L)'
;MSQFILIPIKLKYEDNLNHLDFLSPVDSKFLEDISHCLDLYSKNFHLYTVNDFDSICMDAQQSLAEGKSIEDTNLFFILNVILKITTEFFVWYGNEYHELDIVTTMDKAIENIVESLKNSSGEIYLHYKCS
;
A
#
# COMPACT_ATOMS: atom_id res chain seq x y z
N MET A 1 -5.93 14.65 -6.25
CA MET A 1 -6.04 13.19 -6.36
C MET A 1 -5.26 12.60 -5.19
N SER A 2 -5.51 11.35 -4.82
CA SER A 2 -5.00 10.75 -3.59
C SER A 2 -4.23 9.47 -3.88
N GLN A 3 -3.31 9.12 -2.99
CA GLN A 3 -2.66 7.81 -2.94
C GLN A 3 -3.60 6.77 -2.34
N PHE A 4 -3.56 5.57 -2.90
CA PHE A 4 -4.33 4.42 -2.45
C PHE A 4 -3.42 3.23 -2.21
N ILE A 5 -3.84 2.35 -1.30
CA ILE A 5 -3.23 1.05 -1.09
C ILE A 5 -4.32 -0.02 -1.05
N LEU A 6 -4.06 -1.16 -1.69
CA LEU A 6 -4.96 -2.30 -1.69
C LEU A 6 -4.21 -3.55 -1.25
N ILE A 7 -4.77 -4.25 -0.27
CA ILE A 7 -4.11 -5.32 0.46
C ILE A 7 -5.04 -6.55 0.46
N PRO A 8 -4.82 -7.52 -0.44
CA PRO A 8 -5.51 -8.81 -0.37
C PRO A 8 -4.99 -9.63 0.81
N ILE A 9 -5.87 -10.01 1.74
CA ILE A 9 -5.55 -10.84 2.91
C ILE A 9 -6.35 -12.14 2.87
N LYS A 10 -5.68 -13.28 3.08
CA LYS A 10 -6.38 -14.57 3.10
C LYS A 10 -7.32 -14.65 4.31
N LEU A 11 -8.55 -15.11 4.10
CA LEU A 11 -9.60 -15.26 5.13
C LEU A 11 -9.10 -15.84 6.47
N LYS A 12 -8.25 -16.87 6.41
CA LYS A 12 -7.70 -17.54 7.60
C LYS A 12 -6.81 -16.66 8.50
N TYR A 13 -6.45 -15.46 8.07
CA TYR A 13 -5.64 -14.50 8.82
C TYR A 13 -6.43 -13.29 9.33
N GLU A 14 -7.74 -13.22 9.05
CA GLU A 14 -8.58 -12.06 9.37
C GLU A 14 -8.69 -11.80 10.88
N ASP A 15 -8.82 -12.85 11.70
CA ASP A 15 -8.88 -12.71 13.16
C ASP A 15 -7.63 -12.06 13.77
N ASN A 16 -6.50 -12.12 13.06
CA ASN A 16 -5.25 -11.49 13.48
C ASN A 16 -5.19 -10.00 13.14
N LEU A 17 -6.20 -9.40 12.51
CA LEU A 17 -6.18 -8.00 12.09
C LEU A 17 -6.85 -7.06 13.08
N ASN A 18 -7.59 -7.59 14.06
CA ASN A 18 -8.42 -6.81 15.00
C ASN A 18 -7.65 -5.79 15.87
N HIS A 19 -6.31 -5.83 15.86
CA HIS A 19 -5.44 -4.90 16.60
C HIS A 19 -4.78 -3.85 15.70
N LEU A 20 -5.08 -3.85 14.40
CA LEU A 20 -4.50 -2.96 13.40
C LEU A 20 -5.49 -1.86 13.05
N ASP A 21 -5.60 -0.85 13.91
CA ASP A 21 -6.57 0.25 13.79
C ASP A 21 -6.36 1.11 12.52
N PHE A 22 -5.20 1.02 11.89
CA PHE A 22 -4.90 1.70 10.62
C PHE A 22 -5.43 0.96 9.39
N LEU A 23 -5.88 -0.30 9.52
CA LEU A 23 -6.48 -1.06 8.42
C LEU A 23 -8.00 -0.98 8.49
N SER A 24 -8.63 -0.91 7.32
CA SER A 24 -10.07 -1.04 7.17
C SER A 24 -10.40 -1.95 5.99
N PRO A 25 -11.50 -2.73 6.06
CA PRO A 25 -12.04 -3.39 4.88
C PRO A 25 -12.33 -2.36 3.79
N VAL A 26 -12.14 -2.72 2.53
CA VAL A 26 -12.54 -1.87 1.42
C VAL A 26 -14.06 -1.72 1.42
N ASP A 27 -14.55 -0.48 1.51
CA ASP A 27 -15.96 -0.10 1.43
C ASP A 27 -16.27 0.91 0.31
N SER A 28 -15.22 1.35 -0.40
CA SER A 28 -15.32 2.30 -1.49
C SER A 28 -15.55 1.58 -2.82
N LYS A 29 -16.65 1.94 -3.49
CA LYS A 29 -16.96 1.44 -4.84
C LYS A 29 -15.79 1.60 -5.82
N PHE A 30 -15.02 2.68 -5.70
CA PHE A 30 -13.86 2.92 -6.56
C PHE A 30 -12.78 1.83 -6.37
N LEU A 31 -12.47 1.48 -5.12
CA LEU A 31 -11.48 0.45 -4.80
C LEU A 31 -12.00 -0.95 -5.14
N GLU A 32 -13.31 -1.19 -4.94
CA GLU A 32 -13.97 -2.43 -5.39
C GLU A 32 -13.84 -2.60 -6.91
N ASP A 33 -14.20 -1.58 -7.70
CA ASP A 33 -14.11 -1.60 -9.17
C ASP A 33 -12.66 -1.86 -9.63
N ILE A 34 -11.66 -1.23 -9.00
CA ILE A 34 -10.25 -1.47 -9.32
C ILE A 34 -9.83 -2.90 -8.96
N SER A 35 -10.27 -3.42 -7.82
CA SER A 35 -9.92 -4.78 -7.41
C SER A 35 -10.45 -5.85 -8.38
N HIS A 36 -11.58 -5.58 -9.05
CA HIS A 36 -12.08 -6.39 -10.15
C HIS A 36 -11.16 -6.31 -11.38
N CYS A 37 -10.68 -5.12 -11.74
CA CYS A 37 -9.73 -4.94 -12.84
C CYS A 37 -8.37 -5.61 -12.59
N LEU A 38 -7.93 -5.67 -11.33
CA LEU A 38 -6.68 -6.32 -10.91
C LEU A 38 -6.83 -7.85 -10.72
N ASP A 39 -8.00 -8.43 -11.04
CA ASP A 39 -8.33 -9.86 -10.90
C ASP A 39 -8.07 -10.41 -9.47
N LEU A 40 -8.28 -9.57 -8.45
CA LEU A 40 -8.03 -9.95 -7.05
C LEU A 40 -9.14 -10.80 -6.43
N TYR A 41 -10.23 -11.01 -7.18
CA TYR A 41 -11.31 -11.92 -6.83
C TYR A 41 -10.94 -13.38 -7.12
N SER A 42 -9.79 -13.80 -6.60
CA SER A 42 -9.50 -15.22 -6.45
C SER A 42 -10.06 -15.71 -5.12
N LYS A 43 -10.73 -16.86 -5.14
CA LYS A 43 -11.51 -17.39 -4.01
C LYS A 43 -10.62 -17.49 -2.78
N ASN A 44 -10.93 -16.71 -1.73
CA ASN A 44 -10.38 -16.74 -0.35
C ASN A 44 -9.59 -15.51 0.12
N PHE A 45 -9.72 -14.34 -0.54
CA PHE A 45 -9.20 -13.07 0.00
C PHE A 45 -10.32 -12.13 0.45
N HIS A 46 -10.05 -11.38 1.52
CA HIS A 46 -10.71 -10.13 1.86
C HIS A 46 -9.78 -8.98 1.52
N LEU A 47 -10.35 -7.87 1.04
CA LEU A 47 -9.60 -6.69 0.61
C LEU A 47 -9.60 -5.64 1.71
N TYR A 48 -8.41 -5.14 2.02
CA TYR A 48 -8.19 -4.07 2.99
C TYR A 48 -7.47 -2.89 2.34
N THR A 49 -7.64 -1.73 2.94
CA THR A 49 -6.88 -0.50 2.68
C THR A 49 -6.31 0.04 3.99
N VAL A 50 -5.45 1.03 3.89
CA VAL A 50 -4.95 1.81 5.04
C VAL A 50 -5.76 3.10 5.13
N ASN A 51 -6.25 3.39 6.33
CA ASN A 51 -6.95 4.63 6.64
C ASN A 51 -6.01 5.83 6.45
N ASP A 52 -6.47 6.88 5.77
CA ASP A 52 -5.72 8.11 5.51
C ASP A 52 -4.34 7.88 4.84
N PHE A 53 -4.24 6.87 3.96
CA PHE A 53 -2.98 6.50 3.33
C PHE A 53 -2.28 7.66 2.58
N ASP A 54 -3.07 8.53 1.94
CA ASP A 54 -2.57 9.74 1.27
C ASP A 54 -1.86 10.69 2.25
N SER A 55 -2.48 10.97 3.40
CA SER A 55 -1.89 11.78 4.46
C SER A 55 -0.61 11.15 5.01
N ILE A 56 -0.59 9.82 5.18
CA ILE A 56 0.60 9.08 5.63
C ILE A 56 1.75 9.22 4.61
N CYS A 57 1.45 9.19 3.31
CA CYS A 57 2.43 9.42 2.26
C CYS A 57 2.96 10.86 2.28
N MET A 58 2.09 11.86 2.49
CA MET A 58 2.49 13.26 2.62
C MET A 58 3.40 13.49 3.84
N ASP A 59 3.08 12.90 4.99
CA ASP A 59 3.91 13.00 6.20
C ASP A 59 5.29 12.36 6.00
N ALA A 60 5.34 11.22 5.29
CA ALA A 60 6.59 10.55 4.94
C ALA A 60 7.41 11.40 3.95
N GLN A 61 6.77 11.98 2.93
CA GLN A 61 7.41 12.90 1.99
C GLN A 61 8.02 14.11 2.70
N GLN A 62 7.28 14.74 3.61
CA GLN A 62 7.79 15.86 4.41
C GLN A 62 8.99 15.43 5.26
N SER A 63 8.90 14.27 5.92
CA SER A 63 9.99 13.75 6.75
C SER A 63 11.27 13.52 5.94
N LEU A 64 11.15 12.96 4.74
CA LEU A 64 12.27 12.78 3.81
C LEU A 64 12.86 14.12 3.35
N ALA A 65 12.02 15.12 3.06
CA ALA A 65 12.46 16.47 2.69
C ALA A 65 13.21 17.18 3.82
N GLU A 66 12.88 16.87 5.07
CA GLU A 66 13.58 17.32 6.28
C GLU A 66 14.89 16.54 6.56
N GLY A 67 15.22 15.54 5.73
CA GLY A 67 16.43 14.73 5.86
C GLY A 67 16.33 13.58 6.86
N LYS A 68 15.11 13.21 7.30
CA LYS A 68 14.87 12.02 8.13
C LYS A 68 14.93 10.75 7.29
N SER A 69 15.17 9.62 7.94
CA SER A 69 15.15 8.31 7.31
C SER A 69 13.72 7.82 7.09
N ILE A 70 13.50 6.97 6.09
CA ILE A 70 12.16 6.37 5.87
C ILE A 70 11.76 5.49 7.05
N GLU A 71 12.75 4.86 7.69
CA GLU A 71 12.60 3.96 8.84
C GLU A 71 11.97 4.64 10.05
N ASP A 72 12.06 5.97 10.12
CA ASP A 72 11.50 6.78 11.21
C ASP A 72 10.04 7.21 10.93
N THR A 73 9.45 6.79 9.80
CA THR A 73 8.11 7.22 9.37
C THR A 73 7.03 6.18 9.71
N ASN A 74 5.80 6.67 9.91
CA ASN A 74 4.62 5.79 10.06
C ASN A 74 4.39 4.94 8.81
N LEU A 75 4.69 5.46 7.62
CA LEU A 75 4.57 4.70 6.37
C LEU A 75 5.44 3.44 6.41
N PHE A 76 6.70 3.54 6.85
CA PHE A 76 7.58 2.39 6.96
C PHE A 76 7.09 1.37 7.99
N PHE A 77 6.61 1.83 9.15
CA PHE A 77 6.00 0.95 10.14
C PHE A 77 4.81 0.18 9.56
N ILE A 78 3.89 0.86 8.87
CA ILE A 78 2.71 0.26 8.25
C ILE A 78 3.10 -0.76 7.18
N LEU A 79 4.03 -0.41 6.28
CA LEU A 79 4.51 -1.33 5.24
C LEU A 79 5.15 -2.59 5.85
N ASN A 80 5.93 -2.45 6.92
CA ASN A 80 6.49 -3.59 7.66
C ASN A 80 5.41 -4.50 8.26
N VAL A 81 4.28 -3.96 8.70
CA VAL A 81 3.17 -4.76 9.21
C VAL A 81 2.43 -5.44 8.06
N ILE A 82 2.13 -4.73 6.97
CA ILE A 82 1.46 -5.27 5.77
C ILE A 82 2.21 -6.49 5.23
N LEU A 83 3.53 -6.42 5.16
CA LEU A 83 4.38 -7.51 4.68
C LEU A 83 4.33 -8.78 5.54
N LYS A 84 3.89 -8.69 6.80
CA LYS A 84 3.73 -9.85 7.69
C LYS A 84 2.40 -10.57 7.48
N ILE A 85 1.42 -9.90 6.87
CA ILE A 85 0.03 -10.38 6.75
C ILE A 85 -0.37 -10.68 5.30
N THR A 86 0.39 -10.17 4.32
CA THR A 86 0.17 -10.48 2.90
C THR A 86 1.47 -10.73 2.14
N THR A 87 1.36 -11.49 1.05
CA THR A 87 2.41 -11.67 0.05
C THR A 87 2.24 -10.74 -1.15
N GLU A 88 1.17 -9.93 -1.19
CA GLU A 88 0.82 -9.10 -2.34
C GLU A 88 0.10 -7.83 -1.90
N PHE A 89 0.50 -6.67 -2.41
CA PHE A 89 -0.22 -5.41 -2.21
C PHE A 89 0.03 -4.44 -3.38
N PHE A 90 -0.85 -3.46 -3.51
CA PHE A 90 -0.86 -2.50 -4.62
C PHE A 90 -0.86 -1.09 -4.05
N VAL A 91 -0.06 -0.18 -4.62
CA VAL A 91 -0.06 1.25 -4.29
C VAL A 91 -0.13 2.03 -5.60
N TRP A 92 -1.01 3.02 -5.68
CA TRP A 92 -1.12 3.91 -6.84
C TRP A 92 -1.63 5.29 -6.46
N TYR A 93 -1.38 6.26 -7.33
CA TYR A 93 -1.98 7.59 -7.27
C TYR A 93 -3.14 7.69 -8.26
N GLY A 94 -4.21 8.41 -7.89
CA GLY A 94 -5.27 8.79 -8.82
C GLY A 94 -6.00 7.60 -9.46
N ASN A 95 -6.14 7.65 -10.79
CA ASN A 95 -6.81 6.63 -11.61
C ASN A 95 -5.80 5.72 -12.36
N GLU A 96 -4.51 5.90 -12.12
CA GLU A 96 -3.40 5.29 -12.85
C GLU A 96 -3.06 3.87 -12.35
N TYR A 97 -4.05 3.10 -11.89
CA TYR A 97 -3.89 1.74 -11.34
C TYR A 97 -3.40 0.69 -12.35
N HIS A 98 -3.28 1.05 -13.63
CA HIS A 98 -2.83 0.18 -14.72
C HIS A 98 -1.33 0.31 -15.00
N GLU A 99 -0.65 1.29 -14.39
CA GLU A 99 0.77 1.59 -14.60
C GLU A 99 1.63 1.13 -13.42
N LEU A 100 1.35 -0.04 -12.83
CA LEU A 100 2.03 -0.51 -11.63
C LEU A 100 3.33 -1.24 -11.94
N ASP A 101 4.42 -0.78 -11.32
CA ASP A 101 5.71 -1.47 -11.37
C ASP A 101 5.72 -2.68 -10.45
N ILE A 102 6.03 -3.86 -11.01
CA ILE A 102 6.07 -5.11 -10.25
C ILE A 102 7.40 -5.24 -9.52
N VAL A 103 7.34 -5.38 -8.19
CA VAL A 103 8.50 -5.65 -7.33
C VAL A 103 8.29 -6.92 -6.51
N THR A 104 9.37 -7.67 -6.30
CA THR A 104 9.30 -9.00 -5.66
C THR A 104 10.06 -9.11 -4.35
N THR A 105 10.71 -8.03 -3.91
CA THR A 105 11.42 -7.98 -2.63
C THR A 105 11.02 -6.75 -1.84
N MET A 106 11.07 -6.85 -0.51
CA MET A 106 10.78 -5.75 0.40
C MET A 106 11.71 -4.56 0.15
N ASP A 107 13.02 -4.79 0.07
CA ASP A 107 14.00 -3.71 -0.11
C ASP A 107 13.68 -2.89 -1.36
N LYS A 108 13.35 -3.56 -2.47
CA LYS A 108 12.95 -2.89 -3.72
C LYS A 108 11.63 -2.14 -3.60
N ALA A 109 10.67 -2.67 -2.85
CA ALA A 109 9.41 -1.99 -2.60
C ALA A 109 9.62 -0.70 -1.81
N ILE A 110 10.43 -0.76 -0.74
CA ILE A 110 10.78 0.41 0.08
C ILE A 110 11.60 1.42 -0.75
N GLU A 111 12.60 0.96 -1.51
CA GLU A 111 13.40 1.81 -2.39
C GLU A 111 12.50 2.56 -3.40
N ASN A 112 11.61 1.85 -4.10
CA ASN A 112 10.68 2.48 -5.05
C ASN A 112 9.78 3.53 -4.39
N ILE A 113 9.23 3.22 -3.22
CA ILE A 113 8.39 4.15 -2.46
C ILE A 113 9.20 5.39 -2.04
N VAL A 114 10.42 5.21 -1.55
CA VAL A 114 11.30 6.31 -1.14
C VAL A 114 11.69 7.18 -2.32
N GLU A 115 12.07 6.58 -3.46
CA GLU A 115 12.39 7.32 -4.68
C GLU A 115 11.18 8.11 -5.18
N SER A 116 10.01 7.50 -5.18
CA SER A 116 8.74 8.14 -5.55
C SER A 116 8.42 9.34 -4.67
N LEU A 117 8.54 9.20 -3.34
CA LEU A 117 8.24 10.27 -2.39
C LEU A 117 9.27 11.41 -2.43
N LYS A 118 10.52 11.13 -2.82
CA LYS A 118 11.55 12.17 -3.01
C LYS A 118 11.31 13.00 -4.26
N ASN A 119 10.58 12.48 -5.24
CA ASN A 119 10.21 13.24 -6.42
C ASN A 119 9.16 14.30 -6.07
N SER A 120 9.13 15.39 -6.85
CA SER A 120 8.23 16.52 -6.61
C SER A 120 6.74 16.17 -6.73
N SER A 121 6.40 15.12 -7.47
CA SER A 121 5.02 14.63 -7.60
C SER A 121 4.61 13.78 -6.39
N GLY A 122 5.55 13.07 -5.75
CA GLY A 122 5.25 12.16 -4.64
C GLY A 122 4.36 10.97 -5.01
N GLU A 123 4.13 10.75 -6.31
CA GLU A 123 3.24 9.72 -6.85
C GLU A 123 3.95 8.36 -6.80
N ILE A 124 3.25 7.35 -6.27
CA ILE A 124 3.78 6.00 -6.09
C ILE A 124 2.97 5.09 -6.99
N TYR A 125 3.63 4.23 -7.76
CA TYR A 125 2.99 3.20 -8.58
C TYR A 125 3.71 1.88 -8.34
N LEU A 126 3.07 0.95 -7.64
CA LEU A 126 3.72 -0.25 -7.16
C LEU A 126 2.76 -1.43 -7.08
N HIS A 127 3.18 -2.57 -7.61
CA HIS A 127 2.61 -3.88 -7.33
C HIS A 127 3.66 -4.75 -6.66
N TYR A 128 3.57 -4.89 -5.34
CA TYR A 128 4.40 -5.84 -4.62
C TYR A 128 3.82 -7.25 -4.72
N LYS A 129 4.64 -8.23 -5.10
CA LYS A 129 4.26 -9.64 -5.15
C LYS A 129 5.44 -10.55 -4.78
N CYS A 130 5.39 -11.12 -3.58
CA CYS A 130 6.32 -12.16 -3.15
C CYS A 130 5.88 -13.51 -3.72
N SER A 131 6.81 -14.19 -4.41
CA SER A 131 6.59 -15.52 -4.99
C SER A 131 6.66 -16.64 -3.96
#